data_AF-M1P1K0-F1
#
_entry.id   AF-M1P1K0-F1
#
_cell.length_a   1.000
_cell.length_b   1.000
_cell.length_c   1.000
_cell.angle_alpha   90.00
_cell.angle_beta   90.00
_cell.angle_gamma   90.00
#
_symmetry.space_group_name_H-M   'P 1'
#
loop_
_entity.id
_entity.type
_entity.pdbx_description
1 polymer ?
#
loop_
_entity_poly.entity_id
_entity_poly.type
_entity_poly.pdbx_seq_one_letter_code
_entity_poly.pdbx_strand_id
1 'polypeptide(L)'
;MQCERLIKQIKGWYFHVSNETMAPARMVSFIEKHAAECSICLADPDLQKEIERITEIILPESKIPKAVRMQQEQDELERRAADDDDEENDDEDDNDEDDDDIEDDEDDDDIIEDD
;
A
#
# COMPACT_ATOMS: atom_id res chain seq x y z
N MET A 1 -6.25 -10.73 23.12
CA MET A 1 -5.94 -9.33 22.86
C MET A 1 -6.34 -8.62 24.11
N GLN A 2 -5.41 -7.96 24.78
CA GLN A 2 -5.67 -7.33 26.08
C GLN A 2 -6.05 -5.85 25.97
N CYS A 3 -5.84 -5.21 24.82
CA CYS A 3 -6.16 -3.80 24.61
C CYS A 3 -7.65 -3.58 24.28
N GLU A 4 -8.45 -3.18 25.28
CA GLU A 4 -9.87 -2.87 25.10
C GLU A 4 -10.13 -1.73 24.10
N ARG A 5 -9.20 -0.76 24.03
CA ARG A 5 -9.30 0.36 23.09
C ARG A 5 -9.15 -0.10 21.64
N LEU A 6 -8.22 -1.01 21.38
CA LEU A 6 -8.04 -1.61 20.05
C LEU A 6 -9.28 -2.43 19.68
N ILE A 7 -9.81 -3.24 20.60
CA ILE A 7 -11.02 -4.05 20.36
C ILE A 7 -12.22 -3.17 19.97
N LYS A 8 -12.43 -2.02 20.65
CA LYS A 8 -13.50 -1.08 20.29
C LYS A 8 -13.30 -0.48 18.91
N GLN A 9 -12.07 -0.09 18.57
CA GLN A 9 -11.74 0.46 17.26
C GLN A 9 -11.92 -0.57 16.14
N ILE A 10 -11.47 -1.80 16.33
CA ILE A 10 -11.65 -2.91 15.38
C ILE A 10 -13.13 -3.11 15.04
N LYS A 11 -14.03 -3.10 16.04
CA LYS A 11 -15.47 -3.22 15.78
C LYS A 11 -16.03 -2.08 14.94
N GLY A 12 -15.59 -0.85 15.22
CA GLY A 12 -15.97 0.33 14.44
C GLY A 12 -15.47 0.25 13.01
N TRP A 13 -14.17 -0.05 12.82
CA TRP A 13 -13.58 -0.22 11.50
C TRP A 13 -14.21 -1.38 10.73
N TYR A 14 -14.52 -2.49 11.39
CA TYR A 14 -15.22 -3.62 10.78
C TYR A 14 -16.59 -3.21 10.23
N PHE A 15 -17.34 -2.40 10.97
CA PHE A 15 -18.62 -1.86 10.50
C PHE A 15 -18.42 -0.97 9.26
N HIS A 16 -17.39 -0.13 9.26
CA HIS A 16 -17.07 0.70 8.10
C HIS A 16 -16.66 -0.11 6.87
N VAL A 17 -15.87 -1.17 7.07
CA VAL A 17 -15.48 -2.13 6.02
C VAL A 17 -16.70 -2.88 5.50
N SER A 18 -17.60 -3.31 6.39
CA SER A 18 -18.83 -4.01 6.03
C SER A 18 -19.81 -3.12 5.23
N ASN A 19 -19.81 -1.82 5.52
CA ASN A 19 -20.61 -0.84 4.79
C ASN A 19 -19.89 -0.27 3.55
N GLU A 20 -18.75 -0.86 3.14
CA GLU A 20 -17.95 -0.42 1.98
C GLU A 20 -17.43 1.03 2.06
N THR A 21 -17.53 1.65 3.24
CA THR A 21 -17.04 3.02 3.50
C THR A 21 -15.54 3.08 3.80
N MET A 22 -14.90 1.92 3.97
CA MET A 22 -13.48 1.79 4.25
C MET A 22 -12.93 0.53 3.60
N ALA A 23 -11.78 0.64 2.92
CA ALA A 23 -11.10 -0.52 2.38
C ALA A 23 -10.55 -1.43 3.50
N PRO A 24 -10.68 -2.76 3.38
CA PRO A 24 -10.15 -3.71 4.38
C PRO A 24 -8.65 -3.52 4.65
N ALA A 25 -7.86 -3.21 3.62
CA ALA A 25 -6.43 -2.92 3.77
C ALA A 25 -6.16 -1.73 4.70
N ARG A 26 -6.98 -0.67 4.66
CA ARG A 26 -6.84 0.47 5.58
C ARG A 26 -7.13 0.08 7.03
N MET A 27 -8.11 -0.79 7.25
CA MET A 27 -8.39 -1.30 8.60
C MET A 27 -7.18 -2.04 9.18
N VAL A 28 -6.52 -2.89 8.39
CA VAL A 28 -5.28 -3.59 8.82
C VAL A 28 -4.19 -2.58 9.19
N SER A 29 -3.93 -1.58 8.34
CA SER A 29 -2.92 -0.56 8.65
C SER A 29 -3.22 0.24 9.93
N PHE A 30 -4.49 0.48 10.26
CA PHE A 30 -4.84 1.14 11.52
C PHE A 30 -4.60 0.26 12.73
N ILE A 31 -4.84 -1.05 12.61
CA ILE A 31 -4.53 -2.03 13.65
C ILE A 31 -3.02 -2.06 13.91
N GLU A 32 -2.21 -2.15 12.85
CA GLU A 32 -0.74 -2.16 12.94
C GLU A 32 -0.18 -0.86 13.56
N LYS A 33 -0.67 0.31 13.12
CA LYS A 33 -0.28 1.60 13.71
C LYS A 33 -0.61 1.66 15.20
N HIS A 34 -1.83 1.26 15.57
CA HIS A 34 -2.21 1.25 16.98
C HIS A 34 -1.36 0.26 17.81
N ALA A 35 -1.03 -0.90 17.23
CA ALA A 35 -0.16 -1.88 17.87
C ALA A 35 1.24 -1.32 18.15
N ALA A 36 1.80 -0.53 17.22
CA ALA A 36 3.11 0.09 17.37
C ALA A 36 3.13 1.23 18.41
N GLU A 37 2.03 1.96 18.56
CA GLU A 37 1.94 3.14 19.46
C GLU A 37 1.41 2.80 20.86
N CYS A 38 0.79 1.62 21.04
CA CYS A 38 0.16 1.24 22.30
C CYS A 38 1.04 0.31 23.13
N SER A 39 1.44 0.77 24.32
CA SER A 39 2.23 -0.02 25.28
C SER A 39 1.55 -1.33 25.74
N ILE A 40 0.21 -1.36 25.76
CA ILE A 40 -0.56 -2.56 26.10
C ILE A 40 -0.46 -3.59 24.97
N CYS A 41 -0.56 -3.14 23.71
CA CYS A 41 -0.42 -4.00 22.54
C CYS A 41 1.02 -4.54 22.42
N LEU A 42 2.03 -3.69 22.65
CA LEU A 42 3.44 -4.10 22.63
C LEU A 42 3.77 -5.18 23.67
N ALA A 43 3.07 -5.20 24.80
CA ALA A 43 3.26 -6.18 25.87
C ALA A 43 2.45 -7.48 25.67
N ASP A 44 1.58 -7.55 24.66
CA ASP A 44 0.68 -8.68 24.42
C ASP A 44 1.29 -9.68 23.42
N PRO A 45 1.72 -10.88 23.87
CA PRO A 45 2.34 -11.87 22.98
C PRO A 45 1.34 -12.55 22.03
N ASP A 46 0.03 -12.46 22.29
CA ASP A 46 -1.00 -13.06 21.43
C ASP A 46 -1.57 -12.08 20.41
N LEU A 47 -1.18 -10.80 20.48
CA LEU A 47 -1.65 -9.74 19.59
C LEU A 47 -1.52 -10.12 18.11
N GLN A 48 -0.35 -10.61 17.69
CA GLN A 48 -0.08 -10.93 16.29
C GLN A 48 -1.05 -11.99 15.73
N LYS A 49 -1.30 -13.07 16.50
CA LYS A 49 -2.25 -14.13 16.11
C LYS A 49 -3.68 -13.60 15.95
N GLU A 50 -4.04 -12.60 16.73
CA GLU A 50 -5.37 -12.02 16.67
C GLU A 50 -5.51 -11.01 15.53
N ILE A 51 -4.47 -10.24 15.23
CA ILE A 51 -4.42 -9.39 14.04
C ILE A 51 -4.59 -10.26 12.79
N GLU A 52 -3.87 -11.38 12.71
CA GLU A 52 -4.01 -12.36 11.62
C GLU A 52 -5.46 -12.86 11.52
N ARG A 53 -6.04 -13.34 12.62
CA ARG A 53 -7.43 -13.83 12.65
C ARG A 53 -8.43 -12.75 12.22
N ILE A 54 -8.27 -11.51 12.68
CA ILE A 54 -9.15 -10.41 12.27
C ILE A 54 -8.99 -10.16 10.77
N THR A 55 -7.75 -10.12 10.28
CA THR A 55 -7.42 -9.90 8.87
C THR A 55 -8.03 -10.98 7.98
N GLU A 56 -8.02 -12.25 8.39
CA GLU A 56 -8.71 -13.33 7.68
C GLU A 56 -10.24 -13.15 7.61
N ILE A 57 -10.84 -12.57 8.65
CA ILE A 57 -12.29 -12.29 8.70
C ILE A 57 -12.66 -11.12 7.77
N ILE A 58 -11.82 -10.09 7.69
CA ILE A 58 -12.09 -8.89 6.87
C ILE A 58 -11.60 -8.98 5.43
N LEU A 59 -10.57 -9.78 5.18
CA LEU A 59 -10.08 -10.15 3.86
C LEU A 59 -10.28 -11.68 3.67
N PRO A 60 -11.52 -12.18 3.60
CA PRO A 60 -11.73 -13.57 3.23
C PRO A 60 -11.14 -13.78 1.83
N GLU A 61 -10.16 -14.68 1.73
CA GLU A 61 -9.28 -14.97 0.58
C GLU A 61 -9.71 -14.29 -0.73
N SER A 62 -9.14 -13.13 -1.01
CA SER A 62 -9.00 -12.70 -2.41
C SER A 62 -8.16 -13.79 -3.09
N LYS A 63 -8.76 -14.46 -4.08
CA LYS A 63 -8.26 -15.66 -4.78
C LYS A 63 -6.92 -15.46 -5.52
N ILE A 64 -5.85 -15.07 -4.82
CA ILE A 64 -4.51 -15.12 -5.39
C ILE A 64 -3.78 -16.26 -4.67
N PRO A 65 -3.76 -17.46 -5.27
CA PRO A 65 -3.06 -18.59 -4.69
C PRO A 65 -1.59 -18.23 -4.42
N LYS A 66 -1.08 -18.69 -3.27
CA LYS A 66 0.30 -18.49 -2.77
C LYS A 66 1.41 -18.83 -3.79
N ALA A 67 1.08 -19.48 -4.90
CA ALA A 67 1.97 -19.78 -6.02
C ALA A 67 2.48 -18.54 -6.79
N VAL A 68 1.73 -17.43 -6.83
CA VAL A 68 2.15 -16.23 -7.58
C VAL A 68 3.23 -15.43 -6.82
N ARG A 69 3.25 -15.50 -5.48
CA ARG A 69 4.29 -14.85 -4.66
C ARG A 69 5.67 -15.48 -4.88
N MET A 70 5.75 -16.78 -5.11
CA MET A 70 7.03 -17.45 -5.43
C MET A 70 7.50 -17.18 -6.86
N GLN A 71 6.59 -16.96 -7.82
CA GLN A 71 6.98 -16.59 -9.19
C GLN A 71 7.57 -15.18 -9.25
N GLN A 72 7.03 -14.21 -8.50
CA GLN A 72 7.60 -12.85 -8.48
C GLN A 72 9.03 -12.83 -7.90
N GLU A 73 9.29 -13.59 -6.83
CA GLU A 73 10.63 -13.65 -6.22
C GLU A 73 11.64 -14.40 -7.09
N GLN A 74 11.19 -15.38 -7.88
CA GLN A 74 12.04 -16.12 -8.82
C GLN A 74 12.35 -15.31 -10.09
N ASP A 75 11.38 -14.57 -10.62
CA ASP A 75 11.54 -13.72 -11.82
C ASP A 75 12.47 -12.53 -11.55
N GLU A 76 12.46 -11.98 -10.34
CA GLU A 76 13.37 -10.90 -9.92
C GLU A 76 14.82 -11.39 -9.75
N LEU A 77 15.01 -12.66 -9.37
CA LEU A 77 16.33 -13.28 -9.25
C LEU A 77 16.92 -13.65 -10.63
N GLU A 78 16.08 -14.10 -11.55
CA GLU A 78 16.50 -14.46 -12.93
C GLU A 78 16.90 -13.23 -13.74
N ARG A 79 16.19 -12.10 -13.59
CA ARG A 79 16.59 -10.83 -14.23
C ARG A 79 17.93 -10.29 -13.74
N ARG A 80 18.28 -10.50 -12.46
CA ARG A 80 19.57 -10.04 -11.91
C ARG A 80 20.74 -10.95 -12.30
N ALA A 81 20.46 -12.20 -12.71
CA ALA A 81 21.49 -13.14 -13.15
C ALA A 81 21.81 -13.05 -14.66
N ALA A 82 20.98 -12.32 -15.43
CA ALA A 82 21.16 -12.13 -16.87
C ALA A 82 21.86 -10.81 -17.25
N ASP A 83 22.27 -9.98 -16.28
CA ASP A 83 22.87 -8.65 -16.45
C ASP A 83 24.36 -8.62 -16.03
N ASP A 84 25.07 -9.75 -16.16
CA ASP A 84 26.50 -9.86 -15.86
C ASP A 84 27.20 -10.80 -16.86
N ASP A 85 26.92 -10.64 -18.15
CA ASP A 85 27.79 -11.17 -19.22
C ASP A 85 27.59 -10.37 -20.52
N ASP A 86 28.72 -9.86 -21.02
CA ASP A 86 29.01 -9.38 -22.38
C ASP A 86 28.90 -7.88 -22.71
N GLU A 87 30.09 -7.34 -23.03
CA GLU A 87 30.41 -6.03 -23.57
C GLU A 87 30.00 -5.88 -25.05
N GLU A 88 30.03 -4.62 -25.50
CA GLU A 88 30.13 -4.12 -26.88
C GLU A 88 28.88 -3.99 -27.78
N ASN A 89 28.72 -2.74 -28.25
CA ASN A 89 28.49 -2.32 -29.63
C ASN A 89 27.15 -1.63 -29.94
N ASP A 90 27.21 -0.29 -29.90
CA ASP A 90 27.03 0.65 -31.02
C ASP A 90 25.73 0.67 -31.85
N ASP A 91 25.26 1.91 -31.99
CA ASP A 91 24.58 2.53 -33.12
C ASP A 91 23.06 2.38 -33.37
N GLU A 92 22.43 3.53 -33.10
CA GLU A 92 21.64 4.37 -34.01
C GLU A 92 20.14 4.09 -34.26
N ASP A 93 19.43 5.25 -34.28
CA ASP A 93 18.24 5.58 -35.08
C ASP A 93 16.89 5.09 -34.54
N ASP A 94 15.80 5.85 -34.51
CA ASP A 94 15.49 7.28 -34.55
C ASP A 94 13.98 7.32 -34.27
N ASN A 95 13.53 8.45 -33.73
CA ASN A 95 12.29 9.12 -34.10
C ASN A 95 11.08 9.22 -33.13
N ASP A 96 10.82 10.51 -32.84
CA ASP A 96 9.57 11.27 -32.69
C ASP A 96 8.59 10.96 -31.54
N GLU A 97 8.46 11.90 -30.60
CA GLU A 97 7.43 12.98 -30.49
C GLU A 97 6.43 12.51 -29.42
N ASP A 98 5.97 13.25 -28.42
CA ASP A 98 5.69 14.66 -28.17
C ASP A 98 5.39 14.66 -26.64
N ASP A 99 5.78 15.62 -25.82
CA ASP A 99 4.92 16.73 -25.40
C ASP A 99 5.26 16.93 -23.91
N ASP A 100 5.66 18.13 -23.52
CA ASP A 100 5.42 18.73 -22.19
C ASP A 100 6.20 20.05 -22.15
N ASP A 101 5.66 21.02 -22.88
CA ASP A 101 5.99 22.42 -22.78
C ASP A 101 5.38 22.96 -21.47
N ILE A 102 6.18 23.01 -20.40
CA ILE A 102 5.85 23.72 -19.16
C ILE A 102 6.96 24.73 -18.88
N GLU A 103 6.77 25.94 -19.40
CA GLU A 103 7.29 27.19 -18.84
C GLU A 103 6.05 27.95 -18.32
N ASP A 104 5.85 27.98 -17.01
CA ASP A 104 6.36 29.00 -16.07
C ASP A 104 5.57 30.32 -16.14
N ASP A 105 4.75 30.50 -15.10
CA ASP A 105 4.57 31.75 -14.35
C ASP A 105 4.27 33.04 -15.11
N GLU A 106 2.98 33.43 -15.14
CA GLU A 106 2.61 34.86 -15.10
C GLU A 106 1.45 35.06 -14.11
N ASP A 107 1.86 35.51 -12.92
CA ASP A 107 1.17 36.42 -12.00
C ASP A 107 0.35 37.49 -12.76
N ASP A 108 -0.95 37.64 -12.49
CA ASP A 108 -1.63 38.94 -12.46
C ASP A 108 -3.00 38.81 -11.77
N ASP A 109 -2.99 39.15 -10.49
CA ASP A 109 -3.82 40.21 -9.92
C ASP A 109 -5.30 40.38 -10.37
N ASP A 110 -6.14 40.33 -9.34
CA ASP A 110 -7.16 41.34 -9.04
C ASP A 110 -8.60 41.19 -9.58
N ILE A 111 -9.53 41.63 -8.71
CA ILE A 111 -10.81 42.28 -8.98
C ILE A 111 -12.15 41.49 -8.89
N ILE A 112 -12.73 41.61 -7.67
CA ILE A 112 -14.06 42.18 -7.32
C ILE A 112 -15.24 41.26 -6.90
N GLU A 113 -15.78 41.65 -5.73
CA GLU A 113 -17.06 41.38 -5.04
C GLU A 113 -18.32 41.39 -5.94
N ASP A 114 -19.39 40.67 -5.59
CA ASP A 114 -20.68 41.27 -5.16
C ASP A 114 -21.77 40.20 -4.87
N ASP A 115 -22.63 40.57 -3.91
CA ASP A 115 -23.92 40.01 -3.42
C ASP A 115 -23.96 38.82 -2.44
#